data_AF-A0A939GSP3-F1
#
_entry.id   AF-A0A939GSP3-F1
#
_cell.length_a   1.000
_cell.length_b   1.000
_cell.length_c   1.000
_cell.angle_alpha   90.00
_cell.angle_beta   90.00
_cell.angle_gamma   90.00
#
_symmetry.space_group_name_H-M   'P 1'
#
loop_
_entity.id
_entity.type
_entity.pdbx_description
1 polymer ?
#
loop_
_entity_poly.entity_id
_entity_poly.type
_entity_poly.pdbx_seq_one_letter_code
_entity_poly.pdbx_strand_id
1 'polypeptide(L)' 'MTTEFLKQLAKAYWNMDYYDFLFRTNFVDSDYAREKFQSFQVGCKKLLEFDHETLESILAMSTSDQNKSELNS' A
#
# COMPACT_ATOMS: atom_id res chain seq x y z
N MET A 1 -13.53 -5.00 -7.61
CA MET A 1 -13.39 -3.53 -7.80
C MET A 1 -12.19 -2.98 -7.02
N THR A 2 -11.99 -3.40 -5.77
CA THR A 2 -10.86 -3.04 -4.88
C THR A 2 -9.48 -3.46 -5.41
N THR A 3 -9.34 -4.64 -6.02
CA THR A 3 -8.06 -5.14 -6.56
C THR A 3 -7.53 -4.32 -7.73
N GLU A 4 -8.40 -3.92 -8.66
CA GLU A 4 -8.00 -3.11 -9.81
C GLU A 4 -7.57 -1.70 -9.39
N PHE A 5 -8.30 -1.10 -8.44
CA PHE A 5 -7.90 0.19 -7.86
C PHE A 5 -6.53 0.12 -7.19
N LEU A 6 -6.28 -0.89 -6.35
CA LEU A 6 -4.98 -1.05 -5.67
C LEU A 6 -3.84 -1.29 -6.66
N LYS A 7 -4.07 -2.07 -7.72
CA LYS A 7 -3.08 -2.30 -8.79
C LYS A 7 -2.78 -1.02 -9.55
N GLN A 8 -3.79 -0.24 -9.93
CA GLN A 8 -3.59 1.03 -10.63
C GLN A 8 -2.87 2.05 -9.74
N LEU A 9 -3.24 2.11 -8.46
CA LEU A 9 -2.60 2.97 -7.48
C LEU A 9 -1.12 2.60 -7.26
N ALA A 10 -0.83 1.31 -7.08
CA ALA A 10 0.53 0.82 -6.93
C ALA A 10 1.37 1.06 -8.20
N LYS A 11 0.79 0.95 -9.40
CA LYS A 11 1.47 1.30 -10.67
C LYS A 11 1.79 2.79 -10.75
N ALA A 12 0.85 3.64 -10.36
CA ALA A 12 1.06 5.09 -10.36
C ALA A 12 2.20 5.48 -9.41
N TYR A 13 2.24 4.87 -8.21
CA TYR A 13 3.29 5.11 -7.23
C TYR A 13 4.63 4.46 -7.56
N TRP A 14 4.64 3.31 -8.24
CA TRP A 14 5.87 2.67 -8.72
C TRP A 14 6.61 3.55 -9.74
N ASN A 15 5.87 4.18 -10.64
CA ASN A 15 6.46 5.08 -11.65
C ASN A 15 6.84 6.46 -11.11
N MET A 16 6.62 6.73 -9.83
CA MET A 16 7.00 7.99 -9.19
C MET A 16 8.52 8.06 -9.04
N ASP A 17 9.13 9.12 -9.56
CA ASP A 17 10.55 9.37 -9.33
C ASP A 17 10.81 10.00 -7.96
N TYR A 18 12.09 10.14 -7.61
CA TYR A 18 12.51 10.65 -6.31
C TYR A 18 12.07 12.11 -6.07
N TYR A 19 12.10 12.97 -7.08
CA TYR A 19 11.77 14.39 -6.90
C TYR A 19 10.27 14.60 -6.79
N ASP A 20 9.48 13.83 -7.54
CA ASP A 20 8.02 13.76 -7.35
C ASP A 20 7.67 13.26 -5.94
N PHE A 21 8.40 12.28 -5.42
CA PHE A 21 8.25 11.80 -4.05
C PHE A 21 8.55 12.91 -3.03
N LEU A 22 9.65 13.66 -3.19
CA LEU A 22 9.97 14.79 -2.31
C LEU A 22 8.87 15.85 -2.34
N PHE A 23 8.41 16.22 -3.54
CA PHE A 23 7.35 17.21 -3.73
C PHE A 23 6.05 16.81 -3.03
N ARG A 24 5.64 15.54 -3.14
CA ARG A 24 4.38 15.05 -2.54
C ARG A 24 4.45 14.82 -1.04
N THR A 25 5.63 14.54 -0.51
CA THR A 25 5.83 14.26 0.93
C THR A 25 6.32 15.46 1.74
N ASN A 26 6.72 16.55 1.05
CA ASN A 26 7.40 17.70 1.64
C ASN A 26 8.71 17.33 2.36
N PHE A 27 9.35 16.22 1.97
CA PHE A 27 10.68 15.91 2.44
C PHE A 27 11.74 16.81 1.81
N VAL A 28 12.74 17.15 2.61
CA VAL A 28 13.95 17.82 2.13
C VAL A 28 14.90 16.78 1.53
N ASP A 29 15.54 17.12 0.41
CA ASP A 29 16.55 16.26 -0.22
C ASP A 29 17.66 15.94 0.80
N SER A 30 17.74 14.66 1.14
CA SER A 30 18.59 14.13 2.20
C SER A 30 18.72 12.62 2.07
N ASP A 31 19.75 12.05 2.67
CA ASP A 31 19.94 10.59 2.70
C ASP A 31 18.78 9.88 3.40
N TYR A 32 18.20 10.50 4.44
CA TYR A 32 16.98 10.03 5.07
C TYR A 32 15.82 9.93 4.07
N ALA A 33 15.60 10.98 3.27
CA ALA A 33 14.53 10.96 2.28
C ALA A 33 14.78 9.92 1.18
N ARG A 34 16.05 9.66 0.79
CA ARG A 34 16.40 8.59 -0.15
C ARG A 34 16.08 7.21 0.41
N GLU A 35 16.39 6.96 1.68
CA GLU A 35 16.07 5.70 2.36
C GLU A 35 14.54 5.48 2.42
N LYS A 36 13.79 6.54 2.70
CA LYS A 36 12.32 6.49 2.69
C LYS A 36 11.76 6.24 1.29
N PHE A 37 12.33 6.86 0.27
CA PHE A 37 11.94 6.59 -1.11
C PHE A 37 12.18 5.13 -1.51
N GLN A 38 13.33 4.55 -1.14
CA GLN A 38 13.61 3.13 -1.40
C GLN A 38 12.60 2.22 -0.69
N SER A 39 12.31 2.49 0.58
CA SER A 39 11.31 1.75 1.34
C SER A 39 9.92 1.84 0.70
N PHE A 40 9.54 3.03 0.26
CA PHE A 40 8.30 3.29 -0.45
C PHE A 40 8.19 2.52 -1.78
N GLN A 41 9.26 2.53 -2.58
CA GLN A 41 9.34 1.78 -3.83
C GLN A 41 9.19 0.27 -3.62
N VAL A 42 9.84 -0.29 -2.59
CA VAL A 42 9.68 -1.70 -2.21
C VAL A 42 8.23 -2.00 -1.81
N GLY A 43 7.57 -1.10 -1.09
CA GLY A 43 6.15 -1.23 -0.74
C GLY A 43 5.24 -1.28 -1.97
N CYS A 44 5.43 -0.35 -2.91
CA CYS A 44 4.66 -0.31 -4.16
C CYS A 44 4.85 -1.57 -4.99
N LYS A 45 6.08 -2.07 -5.11
CA LYS A 45 6.38 -3.33 -5.80
C LYS A 45 5.66 -4.51 -5.15
N LYS A 46 5.72 -4.64 -3.82
CA LYS A 46 5.04 -5.71 -3.10
C LYS A 46 3.52 -5.65 -3.28
N LEU A 47 2.93 -4.45 -3.36
CA LEU A 47 1.51 -4.29 -3.67
C LEU A 47 1.15 -4.74 -5.10
N LEU A 48 2.05 -4.56 -6.07
CA LEU A 48 1.86 -5.07 -7.43
C LEU A 48 1.96 -6.59 -7.52
N GLU A 49 2.86 -7.18 -6.74
CA GLU A 49 3.07 -8.62 -6.64
C GLU A 49 2.06 -9.31 -5.70
N PHE A 50 1.27 -8.52 -4.97
CA PHE A 50 0.32 -9.02 -3.99
C PHE A 50 -0.74 -9.89 -4.67
N ASP A 51 -0.76 -11.18 -4.35
CA ASP A 51 -1.68 -12.10 -4.98
C ASP A 51 -3.11 -11.87 -4.46
N HIS A 52 -4.07 -12.19 -5.33
CA HIS A 52 -5.46 -11.93 -5.07
C HIS A 52 -6.00 -12.77 -3.90
N GLU A 53 -5.55 -14.02 -3.76
CA GLU A 53 -6.04 -14.96 -2.75
C GLU A 53 -5.64 -14.50 -1.35
N THR A 54 -4.40 -14.04 -1.17
CA THR A 54 -3.92 -13.44 0.09
C THR A 54 -4.72 -12.20 0.44
N LEU A 55 -5.05 -11.34 -0.55
CA LEU A 55 -5.88 -10.16 -0.30
C LEU A 55 -7.29 -10.54 0.14
N GLU A 56 -7.92 -11.50 -0.54
CA GLU A 56 -9.26 -11.97 -0.16
C GLU A 56 -9.25 -12.62 1.23
N SER A 57 -8.22 -13.39 1.56
CA SER A 57 -8.05 -13.99 2.88
C SER A 57 -7.96 -12.93 3.98
N ILE A 58 -7.16 -11.88 3.79
CA ILE A 58 -7.02 -10.79 4.78
C ILE A 58 -8.34 -10.04 4.94
N LEU A 59 -9.02 -9.72 3.84
CA LEU A 59 -10.31 -9.03 3.87
C LEU A 59 -11.39 -9.89 4.56
N ALA A 60 -11.42 -11.19 4.29
CA ALA A 60 -12.36 -12.12 4.91
C ALA A 60 -12.15 -12.25 6.43
N MET A 61 -10.89 -12.27 6.88
CA MET A 61 -10.54 -12.26 8.31
C MET A 61 -11.00 -10.95 8.98
N SER A 62 -10.85 -9.83 8.30
CA SER A 62 -11.26 -8.51 8.81
C SER A 62 -12.77 -8.40 9.06
N THR A 63 -13.59 -9.03 8.20
CA THR A 63 -15.05 -9.07 8.34
C THR A 63 -15.55 -10.06 9.40
N SER A 64 -14.79 -11.12 9.71
CA SER A 64 -15.21 -12.13 10.68
C SER A 64 -15.02 -11.68 12.13
N ASP A 65 -14.10 -10.74 12.38
CA ASP A 65 -13.92 -10.13 13.70
C ASP A 65 -15.01 -9.10 14.04
N GLN A 66 -15.60 -8.42 13.05
CA GLN A 66 -16.74 -7.52 13.29
C GLN A 66 -18.03 -8.27 13.68
N ASN A 67 -18.32 -9.41 13.03
CA ASN A 67 -19.49 -10.23 13.37
C ASN A 67 -19.40 -10.87 14.77
N LYS A 68 -18.20 -11.17 15.28
CA LYS A 68 -18.02 -11.66 16.67
C LYS A 68 -18.23 -10.58 17.73
N SER A 69 -18.03 -9.31 17.38
CA SER A 69 -18.26 -8.19 18.30
C SER A 69 -19.75 -7.87 18.48
N GLU A 70 -20.57 -8.06 17.43
CA GLU A 70 -22.01 -7.80 17.47
C GLU A 70 -22.82 -8.94 18.13
N LEU A 71 -22.33 -10.18 18.07
CA LEU A 71 -22.96 -11.34 18.73
C LEU A 71 -22.77 -11.39 20.26
N ASN A 72 -21.89 -10.54 20.80
CA ASN A 72 -21.59 -10.45 22.24
C ASN A 72 -22.04 -9.12 22.87
N SER A 73 -22.84 -8.30 22.17
CA SER A 73 -23.38 -7.02 22.68
C SER A 73 -24.87 -7.12 23.02
#